data_AF-A0A9Q3F0E7-F1
#
_entry.id   AF-A0A9Q3F0E7-F1
#
_cell.length_a   1.000
_cell.length_b   1.000
_cell.length_c   1.000
_cell.angle_alpha   90.00
_cell.angle_beta   90.00
_cell.angle_gamma   90.00
#
_symmetry.space_group_name_H-M   'P 1'
#
loop_
_entity.id
_entity.type
_entity.pdbx_description
1 polymer ?
#
loop_
_entity_poly.entity_id
_entity_poly.type
_entity_poly.pdbx_seq_one_letter_code
_entity_poly.pdbx_strand_id
1 'polypeptide(L)'
;MHFTSNSVDNQARVFLEFLALKQEGNLDEFITNITQHLGKIASVGIVIGTPGDIKESLMAEIIVSKLSTTYNYTKEILQSQRPLNIPKAIEYLERRRMDFSESFGIKEEQAFLTQKPNYSYNHQKQKSKKKTYPKCTNGQHNPKKKHSASECRELKKKNIKGNKAITEDRDFSSTKEDSPTVHLAFNAISSGNEIIADSGCSHHMTSVKSLIFNYEELHSTITVANGEQAQILGK
;
A
#
# COMPACT_ATOMS: atom_id res chain seq x y z
N MET A 1 -1.58 -24.14 31.19
CA MET A 1 -2.49 -23.02 30.86
C MET A 1 -2.08 -21.84 31.72
N HIS A 2 -1.52 -20.78 31.16
CA HIS A 2 -1.26 -19.54 31.89
C HIS A 2 -2.49 -18.66 31.78
N PHE A 3 -3.14 -18.36 32.90
CA PHE A 3 -4.25 -17.41 32.95
C PHE A 3 -3.66 -15.99 32.85
N THR A 4 -3.90 -15.29 31.75
CA THR A 4 -3.56 -13.87 31.64
C THR A 4 -4.70 -13.04 32.22
N SER A 5 -4.39 -12.05 33.06
CA SER A 5 -5.39 -11.14 33.63
C SER A 5 -6.20 -10.44 32.52
N ASN A 6 -7.51 -10.33 32.70
CA ASN A 6 -8.41 -9.58 31.82
C ASN A 6 -8.59 -8.11 32.27
N SER A 7 -7.74 -7.62 33.16
CA SER A 7 -7.77 -6.23 33.60
C SER A 7 -7.51 -5.27 32.43
N VAL A 8 -8.17 -4.11 32.46
CA VAL A 8 -8.04 -3.06 31.43
C VAL A 8 -6.57 -2.65 31.23
N ASP A 9 -5.80 -2.53 32.32
CA ASP A 9 -4.37 -2.22 32.24
C ASP A 9 -3.56 -3.28 31.48
N ASN A 10 -3.90 -4.56 31.67
CA ASN A 10 -3.21 -5.64 30.98
C ASN A 10 -3.62 -5.71 29.50
N GLN A 11 -4.89 -5.47 29.19
CA GLN A 11 -5.38 -5.35 27.82
C GLN A 11 -4.68 -4.21 27.08
N ALA A 12 -4.62 -3.01 27.69
CA ALA A 12 -3.92 -1.86 27.14
C ALA A 12 -2.44 -2.17 26.90
N ARG A 13 -1.76 -2.78 27.88
CA ARG A 13 -0.35 -3.18 27.75
C ARG A 13 -0.12 -4.14 26.59
N VAL A 14 -0.92 -5.20 26.46
CA VAL A 14 -0.78 -6.19 25.38
C VAL A 14 -1.06 -5.58 24.02
N PHE A 15 -2.06 -4.69 23.93
CA PHE A 15 -2.36 -3.99 22.69
C PHE A 15 -1.25 -3.00 22.30
N LEU A 16 -0.68 -2.26 23.26
CA LEU A 16 0.48 -1.40 23.03
C LEU A 16 1.71 -2.19 22.59
N GLU A 17 1.94 -3.38 23.16
CA GLU A 17 3.00 -4.30 22.73
C GLU A 17 2.81 -4.72 21.27
N PHE A 18 1.57 -5.00 20.85
CA PHE A 18 1.26 -5.27 19.44
C PHE A 18 1.49 -4.03 18.55
N LEU A 19 1.11 -2.83 18.99
CA LEU A 19 1.36 -1.60 18.23
C LEU A 19 2.85 -1.27 18.10
N ALA A 20 3.69 -1.69 19.06
CA ALA A 20 5.13 -1.51 18.99
C ALA A 20 5.83 -2.48 18.02
N LEU A 21 5.14 -3.55 17.59
CA LEU A 21 5.68 -4.54 16.67
C LEU A 21 6.14 -3.88 15.37
N LYS A 22 7.31 -4.26 14.89
CA LYS A 22 7.86 -3.86 13.59
C LYS A 22 8.22 -5.13 12.82
N GLN A 23 8.15 -5.08 11.50
CA GLN A 23 8.73 -6.14 10.70
C GLN A 23 10.26 -6.05 10.79
N GLU A 24 10.85 -6.91 11.61
CA GLU A 24 12.28 -7.19 11.64
C GLU A 24 12.50 -8.57 11.01
N GLY A 25 13.54 -8.71 10.19
CA GLY A 25 13.86 -9.99 9.55
C GLY A 25 12.99 -10.35 8.34
N ASN A 26 12.72 -11.64 8.18
CA ASN A 26 12.01 -12.21 7.04
C ASN A 26 10.48 -12.14 7.21
N LEU A 27 9.74 -12.46 6.15
CA LEU A 27 8.27 -12.42 6.18
C LEU A 27 7.68 -13.54 7.07
N ASP A 28 8.39 -14.66 7.24
CA ASP A 28 7.99 -15.79 8.08
C ASP A 28 7.93 -15.44 9.57
N GLU A 29 8.99 -14.83 10.07
CA GLU A 29 9.09 -14.34 11.44
C GLU A 29 8.01 -13.30 11.70
N PHE A 30 7.76 -12.41 10.74
CA PHE A 30 6.70 -11.42 10.84
C PHE A 30 5.31 -12.06 10.96
N ILE A 31 4.95 -13.00 10.07
CA ILE A 31 3.65 -13.69 10.11
C ILE A 31 3.48 -14.45 11.44
N THR A 32 4.55 -15.10 11.91
CA THR A 32 4.57 -15.84 13.17
C THR A 32 4.34 -14.89 14.35
N ASN A 33 5.06 -13.77 14.39
CA ASN A 33 4.94 -12.76 15.45
C ASN A 33 3.55 -12.14 15.49
N ILE A 34 2.97 -11.81 14.32
CA ILE A 34 1.59 -11.31 14.24
C ILE A 34 0.61 -12.35 14.80
N THR A 35 0.72 -13.61 14.39
CA THR A 35 -0.16 -14.68 14.85
C THR A 35 -0.07 -14.89 16.36
N GLN A 36 1.14 -14.87 16.92
CA GLN A 36 1.35 -14.98 18.37
C GLN A 36 0.74 -13.80 19.14
N HIS A 37 0.92 -12.57 18.66
CA HIS A 37 0.34 -11.39 19.31
C HIS A 37 -1.18 -11.34 19.20
N LEU A 38 -1.76 -11.76 18.07
CA LEU A 38 -3.22 -11.92 17.96
C LEU A 38 -3.75 -12.91 18.99
N GLY A 39 -3.01 -14.00 19.24
CA GLY A 39 -3.30 -14.95 20.32
C GLY A 39 -3.23 -14.31 21.71
N LYS A 40 -2.22 -13.48 21.99
CA LYS A 40 -2.09 -12.73 23.26
C LYS A 40 -3.25 -11.74 23.45
N ILE A 41 -3.64 -11.02 22.40
CA ILE A 41 -4.76 -10.07 22.41
C ILE A 41 -6.07 -10.81 22.74
N ALA A 42 -6.31 -11.94 22.10
CA ALA A 42 -7.46 -12.79 22.40
C ALA A 42 -7.41 -13.35 23.83
N SER A 43 -6.23 -13.71 24.35
CA SER A 43 -6.10 -14.31 25.69
C SER A 43 -6.38 -13.32 26.83
N VAL A 44 -6.22 -12.01 26.59
CA VAL A 44 -6.60 -10.96 27.55
C VAL A 44 -8.05 -10.49 27.40
N GLY A 45 -8.80 -11.10 26.48
CA GLY A 45 -10.23 -10.84 26.29
C GLY A 45 -10.56 -9.69 25.35
N ILE A 46 -9.61 -9.20 24.54
CA ILE A 46 -9.91 -8.23 23.48
C ILE A 46 -10.51 -8.98 22.30
N VAL A 47 -11.74 -8.64 21.94
CA VAL A 47 -12.48 -9.25 20.83
C VAL A 47 -12.30 -8.43 19.56
N ILE A 48 -11.71 -9.05 18.54
CA ILE A 48 -11.59 -8.45 17.20
C ILE A 48 -12.76 -8.93 16.34
N GLY A 49 -13.54 -8.02 15.76
CA GLY A 49 -14.68 -8.36 14.92
C GLY A 49 -15.84 -7.37 14.98
N THR A 50 -17.02 -7.84 14.57
CA THR A 50 -18.28 -7.11 14.69
C THR A 50 -19.38 -8.06 15.18
N PRO A 51 -19.95 -7.87 16.38
CA PRO A 51 -19.55 -6.91 17.42
C PRO A 51 -18.22 -7.31 18.09
N GLY A 52 -17.35 -6.34 18.37
CA GLY A 52 -16.06 -6.54 19.04
C GLY A 52 -15.47 -5.21 19.52
N ASP A 53 -14.47 -5.29 20.38
CA ASP A 53 -13.74 -4.13 20.91
C ASP A 53 -12.96 -3.40 19.80
N ILE A 54 -12.47 -4.16 18.82
CA ILE A 54 -11.71 -3.63 17.67
C ILE A 54 -12.31 -4.17 16.37
N LYS A 55 -12.55 -3.26 15.42
CA LYS A 55 -13.00 -3.66 14.07
C LYS A 55 -11.93 -4.49 13.38
N GLU A 56 -12.31 -5.63 12.83
CA GLU A 56 -11.38 -6.53 12.13
C GLU A 56 -10.68 -5.84 10.95
N SER A 57 -11.39 -4.99 10.21
CA SER A 57 -10.81 -4.25 9.09
C SER A 57 -9.71 -3.29 9.54
N LEU A 58 -9.90 -2.60 10.67
CA LEU A 58 -8.90 -1.72 11.25
C LEU A 58 -7.66 -2.52 11.67
N MET A 59 -7.87 -3.67 12.30
CA MET A 59 -6.77 -4.53 12.73
C MET A 59 -5.98 -5.06 11.53
N ALA A 60 -6.66 -5.43 10.44
CA ALA A 60 -6.03 -5.85 9.20
C ALA A 60 -5.19 -4.72 8.58
N GLU A 61 -5.69 -3.48 8.58
CA GLU A 61 -4.93 -2.33 8.10
C GLU A 61 -3.68 -2.05 8.95
N ILE A 62 -3.79 -2.18 10.28
CA ILE A 62 -2.64 -2.06 11.18
C ILE A 62 -1.59 -3.13 10.84
N ILE A 63 -1.98 -4.38 10.61
CA ILE A 63 -1.02 -5.43 10.23
C ILE A 63 -0.27 -5.05 8.94
N VAL A 64 -0.99 -4.57 7.92
CA VAL A 64 -0.37 -4.14 6.65
C VAL A 64 0.55 -2.93 6.83
N SER A 65 0.20 -1.98 7.70
CA SER A 65 1.04 -0.80 7.95
C SER A 65 2.36 -1.16 8.64
N LYS A 66 2.42 -2.30 9.34
CA LYS A 66 3.60 -2.77 10.10
C LYS A 66 4.65 -3.45 9.20
N LEU A 67 4.30 -3.78 7.96
CA LEU A 67 5.24 -4.29 6.97
C LEU A 67 6.36 -3.28 6.69
N SER A 68 7.56 -3.79 6.43
CA SER A 68 8.70 -2.98 6.00
C SER A 68 8.45 -2.31 4.64
N THR A 69 9.19 -1.24 4.34
CA THR A 69 9.12 -0.53 3.07
C THR A 69 9.52 -1.39 1.88
N THR A 70 10.31 -2.45 2.10
CA THR A 70 10.61 -3.48 1.09
C THR A 70 9.35 -4.10 0.48
N TYR A 71 8.22 -4.07 1.20
CA TYR A 71 6.94 -4.64 0.78
C TYR A 71 5.92 -3.56 0.36
N ASN A 72 6.35 -2.36 -0.04
CA ASN A 72 5.44 -1.27 -0.45
C ASN A 72 4.45 -1.69 -1.54
N TYR A 73 4.91 -2.43 -2.56
CA TYR A 73 4.02 -2.97 -3.59
C TYR A 73 2.93 -3.90 -3.02
N THR A 74 3.31 -4.77 -2.07
CA THR A 74 2.35 -5.62 -1.35
C THR A 74 1.34 -4.77 -0.56
N LYS A 75 1.79 -3.68 0.08
CA LYS A 75 0.90 -2.74 0.79
C LYS A 75 -0.12 -2.12 -0.16
N GLU A 76 0.31 -1.63 -1.31
CA GLU A 76 -0.57 -1.02 -2.32
C GLU A 76 -1.63 -2.01 -2.82
N ILE A 77 -1.24 -3.24 -3.13
CA ILE A 77 -2.20 -4.28 -3.54
C ILE A 77 -3.22 -4.54 -2.43
N LEU A 78 -2.78 -4.74 -1.19
CA LEU A 78 -3.68 -5.00 -0.06
C LEU A 78 -4.61 -3.81 0.22
N GLN A 79 -4.13 -2.57 0.06
CA GLN A 79 -4.94 -1.36 0.19
C GLN A 79 -6.01 -1.24 -0.92
N SER A 80 -5.73 -1.75 -2.12
CA SER A 80 -6.72 -1.78 -3.22
C SER A 80 -7.85 -2.80 -3.00
N GLN A 81 -7.65 -3.81 -2.15
CA GLN A 81 -8.59 -4.92 -1.93
C GLN A 81 -9.57 -4.70 -0.77
N ARG A 82 -9.95 -3.44 -0.51
CA ARG A 82 -10.89 -3.10 0.58
C ARG A 82 -12.30 -3.65 0.31
N PRO A 83 -13.03 -4.12 1.34
CA PRO A 83 -12.62 -4.18 2.76
C PRO A 83 -11.66 -5.35 3.05
N LEU A 84 -10.60 -5.04 3.79
CA LEU A 84 -9.60 -6.00 4.22
C LEU A 84 -10.04 -6.67 5.53
N ASN A 85 -9.68 -7.93 5.71
CA ASN A 85 -9.84 -8.67 6.95
C ASN A 85 -8.52 -9.38 7.30
N ILE A 86 -8.37 -9.83 8.54
CA ILE A 86 -7.12 -10.42 9.02
C ILE A 86 -6.76 -11.69 8.21
N PRO A 87 -7.70 -12.63 7.95
CA PRO A 87 -7.39 -13.83 7.18
C PRO A 87 -6.87 -13.53 5.77
N LYS A 88 -7.51 -12.59 5.03
CA LYS A 88 -7.06 -12.21 3.68
C LYS A 88 -5.67 -11.58 3.70
N ALA A 89 -5.40 -10.73 4.69
CA ALA A 89 -4.09 -10.10 4.84
C ALA A 89 -3.00 -11.17 5.08
N ILE A 90 -3.23 -12.09 6.03
CA ILE A 90 -2.29 -13.18 6.32
C ILE A 90 -2.11 -14.11 5.11
N GLU A 91 -3.20 -14.56 4.47
CA GLU A 91 -3.15 -15.45 3.30
C GLU A 91 -2.34 -14.82 2.16
N TYR A 92 -2.52 -13.52 1.91
CA TYR A 92 -1.76 -12.81 0.89
C TYR A 92 -0.26 -12.77 1.24
N LEU A 93 0.08 -12.49 2.50
CA LEU A 93 1.48 -12.48 2.94
C LEU A 93 2.11 -13.88 2.86
N GLU A 94 1.36 -14.94 3.19
CA GLU A 94 1.81 -16.32 3.05
C GLU A 94 2.04 -16.71 1.58
N ARG A 95 1.18 -16.24 0.67
CA ARG A 95 1.39 -16.42 -0.78
C ARG A 95 2.64 -15.69 -1.24
N ARG A 96 2.80 -14.43 -0.81
CA ARG A 96 3.96 -13.62 -1.16
C ARG A 96 5.26 -14.23 -0.65
N ARG A 97 5.24 -14.86 0.52
CA ARG A 97 6.37 -15.64 1.04
C ARG A 97 6.79 -16.75 0.07
N MET A 98 5.84 -17.53 -0.45
CA MET A 98 6.14 -18.65 -1.35
C MET A 98 6.82 -18.19 -2.65
N ASP A 99 6.38 -17.04 -3.19
CA ASP A 99 6.99 -16.44 -4.38
C ASP A 99 8.46 -16.07 -4.15
N PHE A 100 8.84 -15.62 -2.94
CA PHE A 100 10.23 -15.28 -2.62
C PHE A 100 11.09 -16.51 -2.29
N SER A 101 10.51 -17.56 -1.70
CA SER A 101 11.22 -18.81 -1.40
C SER A 101 11.65 -19.54 -2.69
N GLU A 102 10.85 -19.48 -3.75
CA GLU A 102 11.21 -20.03 -5.06
C GLU A 102 12.20 -19.15 -5.86
N SER A 103 12.40 -17.89 -5.46
CA SER A 103 13.23 -16.90 -6.17
C SER A 103 14.70 -16.84 -5.75
N PHE A 104 15.20 -17.75 -4.90
CA PHE A 104 16.65 -17.91 -4.66
C PHE A 104 17.47 -18.42 -5.87
N GLY A 105 16.88 -18.37 -7.06
CA GLY A 105 17.63 -18.39 -8.30
C GLY A 105 16.83 -17.79 -9.44
N ILE A 106 16.64 -16.47 -9.45
CA ILE A 106 16.64 -15.62 -10.67
C ILE A 106 16.58 -14.16 -10.22
N LYS A 107 17.51 -13.37 -10.74
CA LYS A 107 17.56 -11.91 -10.60
C LYS A 107 16.24 -11.31 -11.06
N GLU A 108 15.76 -10.39 -10.24
CA GLU A 108 14.62 -9.52 -10.44
C GLU A 108 14.60 -8.94 -11.86
N GLU A 109 13.59 -9.31 -12.65
CA GLU A 109 13.15 -8.48 -13.77
C GLU A 109 11.62 -8.55 -13.89
N GLN A 110 11.05 -7.35 -13.82
CA GLN A 110 9.66 -6.96 -13.97
C GLN A 110 8.86 -7.82 -14.96
N ALA A 111 7.89 -8.58 -14.46
CA ALA A 111 6.70 -8.96 -15.23
C ALA A 111 5.66 -9.64 -14.33
N PHE A 112 4.75 -8.89 -13.72
CA PHE A 112 3.51 -9.49 -13.22
C PHE A 112 2.29 -8.57 -13.34
N LEU A 113 2.07 -8.05 -14.54
CA LEU A 113 0.74 -7.63 -14.99
C LEU A 113 0.19 -8.72 -15.90
N THR A 114 -0.45 -9.72 -15.30
CA THR A 114 -1.64 -10.44 -15.83
C THR A 114 -1.84 -11.74 -15.04
N GLN A 115 -2.71 -11.73 -14.02
CA GLN A 115 -3.39 -12.96 -13.63
C GLN A 115 -4.88 -12.67 -13.42
N LYS A 116 -5.69 -13.16 -14.37
CA LYS A 116 -7.09 -13.50 -14.11
C LYS A 116 -7.11 -14.87 -13.40
N PRO A 117 -8.06 -15.12 -12.47
CA PRO A 117 -8.11 -16.37 -11.75
C PRO A 117 -8.70 -17.45 -12.67
N ASN A 118 -8.06 -18.61 -12.73
CA ASN A 118 -8.73 -19.83 -13.18
C ASN A 118 -8.45 -20.93 -12.17
N TYR A 119 -9.52 -21.35 -11.50
CA TYR A 119 -9.64 -22.62 -10.81
C TYR A 119 -9.24 -23.77 -11.76
N SER A 120 -8.37 -24.68 -11.30
CA SER A 120 -8.49 -26.12 -11.59
C SER A 120 -7.44 -26.92 -10.82
N TYR A 121 -7.91 -28.02 -10.23
CA TYR A 121 -7.17 -29.08 -9.55
C TYR A 121 -6.04 -29.72 -10.39
N ASN A 122 -5.00 -30.16 -9.66
CA ASN A 122 -4.03 -31.24 -9.90
C ASN A 122 -3.65 -31.63 -11.34
N HIS A 123 -2.36 -31.49 -11.67
CA HIS A 123 -1.61 -32.56 -12.35
C HIS A 123 -0.10 -32.40 -12.14
N GLN A 124 0.50 -33.39 -11.46
CA GLN A 124 1.93 -33.67 -11.47
C GLN A 124 2.44 -33.67 -12.92
N LYS A 125 3.42 -32.82 -13.25
CA LYS A 125 4.12 -32.85 -14.54
C LYS A 125 5.57 -33.25 -14.37
N GLN A 126 5.82 -34.50 -14.76
CA GLN A 126 7.13 -35.07 -15.04
C GLN A 126 7.92 -34.20 -16.03
N LYS A 127 9.22 -34.05 -15.80
CA LYS A 127 10.17 -33.29 -16.63
C LYS A 127 10.25 -33.88 -18.04
N SER A 128 9.54 -33.31 -19.01
CA SER A 128 9.69 -33.66 -20.42
C SER A 128 10.91 -32.95 -21.03
N LYS A 129 11.83 -33.71 -21.63
CA LYS A 129 12.98 -33.22 -22.41
C LYS A 129 12.51 -32.19 -23.46
N LYS A 130 13.02 -30.95 -23.39
CA LYS A 130 12.66 -29.86 -24.32
C LYS A 130 13.08 -30.24 -25.75
N LYS A 131 12.11 -30.47 -26.63
CA LYS A 131 12.35 -30.58 -28.08
C LYS A 131 12.82 -29.22 -28.61
N THR A 132 14.01 -29.18 -29.19
CA THR A 132 14.59 -27.97 -29.81
C THR A 132 13.85 -27.67 -31.10
N TYR A 133 12.86 -26.78 -31.07
CA TYR A 133 12.19 -26.33 -32.29
C TYR A 133 13.05 -25.28 -33.02
N PRO A 134 13.21 -25.39 -34.36
CA PRO A 134 14.05 -24.47 -35.14
C PRO A 134 13.53 -23.05 -35.01
N LYS A 135 14.34 -22.05 -34.64
CA LYS A 135 13.91 -20.66 -34.43
C LYS A 135 13.90 -19.86 -35.74
N CYS A 136 13.07 -18.83 -35.81
CA CYS A 136 13.20 -17.77 -36.83
C CYS A 136 14.29 -16.81 -36.34
N THR A 137 15.20 -16.40 -37.22
CA THR A 137 16.35 -15.55 -36.88
C THR A 137 16.56 -14.51 -37.98
N ASN A 138 17.21 -13.39 -37.63
CA ASN A 138 17.60 -12.33 -38.55
C ASN A 138 16.46 -11.73 -39.40
N GLY A 139 15.25 -11.65 -38.84
CA GLY A 139 14.10 -11.13 -39.56
C GLY A 139 13.60 -12.02 -40.71
N GLN A 140 14.01 -13.29 -40.77
CA GLN A 140 13.51 -14.27 -41.73
C GLN A 140 12.61 -15.31 -41.04
N HIS A 141 11.48 -15.60 -41.66
CA HIS A 141 10.56 -16.64 -41.18
C HIS A 141 11.07 -18.03 -41.58
N ASN A 142 11.03 -18.97 -40.63
CA ASN A 142 11.35 -20.36 -40.88
C ASN A 142 10.06 -21.15 -41.19
N PRO A 143 9.88 -21.70 -42.41
CA PRO A 143 8.67 -22.40 -42.83
C PRO A 143 8.35 -23.65 -42.01
N LYS A 144 9.32 -24.18 -41.25
CA LYS A 144 9.13 -25.35 -40.37
C LYS A 144 8.49 -24.98 -39.02
N LYS A 145 8.06 -23.72 -38.84
CA LYS A 145 7.35 -23.25 -37.65
C LYS A 145 5.84 -23.41 -37.81
N LYS A 146 5.17 -23.49 -36.66
CA LYS A 146 3.71 -23.58 -36.58
C LYS A 146 2.99 -22.23 -36.79
N HIS A 147 3.72 -21.11 -36.80
CA HIS A 147 3.14 -19.80 -37.09
C HIS A 147 3.31 -19.47 -38.56
N SER A 148 2.39 -18.71 -39.12
CA SER A 148 2.49 -18.22 -40.51
C SER A 148 3.51 -17.08 -40.62
N ALA A 149 3.99 -16.77 -41.84
CA ALA A 149 4.95 -15.69 -42.05
C ALA A 149 4.41 -14.31 -41.59
N SER A 150 3.10 -14.06 -41.72
CA SER A 150 2.43 -12.82 -41.28
C SER A 150 2.42 -12.64 -39.75
N GLU A 151 2.48 -13.75 -39.01
CA GLU A 151 2.52 -13.76 -37.54
C GLU A 151 3.94 -13.79 -36.99
N CYS A 152 4.95 -13.81 -37.85
CA CYS A 152 6.34 -13.90 -37.42
C CYS A 152 6.82 -12.59 -36.79
N ARG A 153 7.07 -12.63 -35.48
CA ARG A 153 7.56 -11.47 -34.69
C ARG A 153 8.90 -10.92 -35.19
N GLU A 154 9.77 -11.78 -35.72
CA GLU A 154 11.08 -11.37 -36.26
C GLU A 154 10.94 -10.54 -37.54
N LEU A 155 9.97 -10.82 -38.41
CA LEU A 155 9.69 -10.01 -39.61
C LEU A 155 9.18 -8.62 -39.22
N LYS A 156 8.35 -8.52 -38.17
CA LYS A 156 7.78 -7.25 -37.71
C LYS A 156 8.81 -6.28 -37.11
N LYS A 157 9.89 -6.80 -36.52
CA LYS A 157 10.99 -5.96 -35.96
C LYS A 157 11.74 -5.17 -37.03
N LYS A 158 11.78 -5.64 -38.28
CA LYS A 158 12.51 -4.95 -39.36
C LYS A 158 11.84 -3.65 -39.81
N ASN A 159 10.55 -3.46 -39.49
CA ASN A 159 9.74 -2.34 -39.94
C ASN A 159 9.69 -1.15 -38.95
N ILE A 160 10.39 -1.21 -37.81
CA ILE A 160 10.46 -0.08 -36.86
C ILE A 160 11.86 0.54 -36.95
N LYS A 161 12.07 1.40 -37.96
CA LYS A 161 13.19 2.35 -38.00
C LYS A 161 12.64 3.74 -38.25
N GLY A 162 12.62 4.57 -37.22
CA GLY A 162 12.38 6.01 -37.34
C GLY A 162 11.61 6.61 -36.17
N ASN A 163 12.31 6.94 -35.08
CA ASN A 163 12.29 8.28 -34.49
C ASN A 163 13.39 8.38 -33.43
N LYS A 164 14.28 9.36 -33.64
CA LYS A 164 15.42 9.69 -32.79
C LYS A 164 14.91 10.25 -31.46
N ALA A 165 15.48 9.77 -30.36
CA ALA A 165 15.36 10.39 -29.05
C ALA A 165 16.08 11.75 -29.08
N ILE A 166 15.35 12.82 -28.77
CA ILE A 166 15.93 14.10 -28.37
C ILE A 166 16.24 13.95 -26.87
N THR A 167 17.52 13.98 -26.54
CA THR A 167 18.02 14.24 -25.19
C THR A 167 17.98 15.75 -24.98
N GLU A 168 17.05 16.23 -24.15
CA GLU A 168 17.08 17.56 -23.57
C GLU A 168 17.23 17.40 -22.06
N ASP A 169 18.36 17.92 -21.55
CA ASP A 169 18.63 18.14 -20.14
C ASP A 169 17.52 19.05 -19.58
N ARG A 170 16.80 18.57 -18.56
CA ARG A 170 15.83 19.39 -17.83
C ARG A 170 16.40 19.76 -16.47
N ASP A 171 16.83 21.01 -16.40
CA ASP A 171 17.03 21.76 -15.17
C ASP A 171 15.77 21.72 -14.29
N PHE A 172 16.02 21.55 -13.01
CA PHE A 172 15.04 21.58 -11.93
C PHE A 172 14.53 23.01 -11.74
N SER A 173 13.38 23.34 -12.33
CA SER A 173 12.62 24.54 -12.03
C SER A 173 11.19 24.14 -11.68
N SER A 174 10.85 24.36 -10.42
CA SER A 174 9.54 24.13 -9.82
C SER A 174 8.50 25.08 -10.44
N THR A 175 7.55 24.56 -11.23
CA THR A 175 6.29 25.27 -11.46
C THR A 175 5.13 24.30 -11.66
N LYS A 176 4.19 24.37 -10.71
CA LYS A 176 2.74 24.11 -10.80
C LYS A 176 2.31 22.70 -11.20
N GLU A 177 2.18 21.84 -10.20
CA GLU A 177 1.21 20.74 -10.25
C GLU A 177 -0.17 21.30 -9.87
N ASP A 178 -1.05 21.41 -10.85
CA ASP A 178 -2.47 21.71 -10.67
C ASP A 178 -3.15 20.52 -9.98
N SER A 179 -3.05 20.48 -8.65
CA SER A 179 -3.87 19.62 -7.82
C SER A 179 -5.31 20.18 -7.80
N PRO A 180 -6.36 19.36 -8.02
CA PRO A 180 -7.75 19.81 -7.99
C PRO A 180 -8.14 20.48 -6.66
N THR A 181 -7.41 20.19 -5.58
CA THR A 181 -7.58 20.80 -4.26
C THR A 181 -7.23 22.29 -4.25
N VAL A 182 -6.23 22.72 -5.05
CA VAL A 182 -5.78 24.11 -5.12
C VAL A 182 -6.82 24.98 -5.82
N HIS A 183 -7.42 24.49 -6.89
CA HIS A 183 -8.48 25.21 -7.61
C HIS A 183 -9.74 25.44 -6.77
N LEU A 184 -10.14 24.48 -5.94
CA LEU A 184 -11.29 24.62 -5.04
C LEU A 184 -11.03 25.68 -3.96
N ALA A 185 -9.82 25.72 -3.41
CA ALA A 185 -9.43 26.73 -2.43
C ALA A 185 -9.46 28.15 -3.04
N PHE A 186 -8.88 28.35 -4.23
CA PHE A 186 -8.91 29.66 -4.89
C PHE A 186 -10.32 30.14 -5.25
N ASN A 187 -11.21 29.23 -5.64
CA ASN A 187 -12.61 29.58 -5.93
C ASN A 187 -13.38 29.99 -4.67
N ALA A 188 -13.12 29.34 -3.53
CA ALA A 188 -13.76 29.70 -2.26
C ALA A 188 -13.24 31.04 -1.69
N ILE A 189 -11.97 31.38 -1.91
CA ILE A 189 -11.42 32.72 -1.59
C ILE A 189 -12.12 33.78 -2.43
N SER A 190 -12.30 33.49 -3.73
CA SER A 190 -12.93 34.42 -4.68
C SER A 190 -14.42 34.63 -4.39
N SER A 191 -15.09 33.68 -3.72
CA SER A 191 -16.49 33.80 -3.32
C SER A 191 -16.70 34.50 -1.97
N GLY A 192 -15.64 35.00 -1.33
CA GLY A 192 -15.73 35.67 -0.03
C GLY A 192 -16.05 34.74 1.14
N ASN A 193 -15.89 33.42 0.93
CA ASN A 193 -16.05 32.45 2.00
C ASN A 193 -14.74 32.34 2.78
N GLU A 194 -14.82 32.46 4.10
CA GLU A 194 -13.69 32.25 4.99
C GLU A 194 -13.29 30.76 4.96
N ILE A 195 -12.09 30.47 4.46
CA ILE A 195 -11.60 29.09 4.35
C ILE A 195 -10.82 28.77 5.61
N ILE A 196 -11.35 27.84 6.41
CA ILE A 196 -10.60 27.23 7.50
C ILE A 196 -9.84 26.05 6.91
N ALA A 197 -8.54 26.21 6.75
CA ALA A 197 -7.65 25.11 6.38
C ALA A 197 -7.31 24.27 7.62
N ASP A 198 -8.09 23.21 7.87
CA ASP A 198 -7.70 22.17 8.82
C ASP A 198 -6.65 21.27 8.15
N SER A 199 -5.39 21.43 8.53
CA SER A 199 -4.29 20.67 7.93
C SER A 199 -4.26 19.20 8.35
N GLY A 200 -5.12 18.76 9.28
CA GLY A 200 -5.28 17.35 9.66
C GLY A 200 -3.99 16.63 10.08
N CYS A 201 -2.88 17.35 10.25
CA CYS A 201 -1.53 16.82 10.36
C CYS A 201 -0.85 17.41 11.60
N SER A 202 -1.20 16.86 12.76
CA SER A 202 -0.72 17.33 14.06
C SER A 202 0.80 17.19 14.25
N HIS A 203 1.52 16.51 13.35
CA HIS A 203 2.96 16.28 13.45
C HIS A 203 3.83 17.41 12.86
N HIS A 204 3.26 18.36 12.13
CA HIS A 204 4.00 19.47 11.51
C HIS A 204 3.56 20.88 11.96
N MET A 205 2.75 20.97 13.01
CA MET A 205 2.38 22.27 13.57
C MET A 205 3.46 22.78 14.53
N THR A 206 4.03 23.95 14.22
CA THR A 206 4.90 24.68 15.14
C THR A 206 4.05 25.62 15.99
N SER A 207 4.27 25.62 17.31
CA SER A 207 3.65 26.58 18.23
C SER A 207 4.35 27.95 18.24
N VAL A 208 5.39 28.11 17.42
CA VAL A 208 6.20 29.32 17.37
C VAL A 208 5.57 30.32 16.40
N LYS A 209 4.75 31.23 16.94
CA LYS A 209 4.04 32.28 16.18
C LYS A 209 4.96 33.13 15.28
N SER A 210 6.20 33.37 15.71
CA SER A 210 7.17 34.17 14.96
C SER A 210 7.66 33.54 13.65
N LEU A 211 7.35 32.25 13.41
CA LEU A 211 7.65 31.58 12.14
C LEU A 211 6.53 31.77 11.10
N ILE A 212 5.38 32.33 11.49
CA ILE A 212 4.24 32.55 10.60
C ILE A 212 4.24 34.03 10.17
N PHE A 213 4.42 34.27 8.88
CA PHE A 213 4.38 35.62 8.31
C PHE A 213 2.94 36.14 8.31
N ASN A 214 2.72 37.38 8.79
CA ASN A 214 1.41 38.03 8.90
C ASN A 214 0.38 37.26 9.74
N TYR A 215 0.80 36.65 10.85
CA TYR A 215 -0.14 36.07 11.81
C TYR A 215 -0.98 37.15 12.48
N GLU A 216 -2.31 37.00 12.40
CA GLU A 216 -3.28 37.80 13.15
C GLU A 216 -4.06 36.87 14.09
N GLU A 217 -4.21 37.29 15.34
CA GLU A 217 -4.92 36.50 16.34
C GLU A 217 -6.43 36.65 16.13
N LEU A 218 -7.09 35.56 15.72
CA LEU A 218 -8.52 35.55 15.52
C LEU A 218 -9.23 35.31 16.87
N HIS A 219 -9.94 36.33 17.35
CA HIS A 219 -10.85 36.22 18.48
C HIS A 219 -12.25 35.90 17.96
N SER A 220 -12.63 34.62 18.03
CA SER A 220 -13.97 34.19 17.63
C SER A 220 -14.72 33.57 18.80
N THR A 221 -16.04 33.72 18.78
CA THR A 221 -16.96 33.08 19.74
C THR A 221 -17.79 32.06 19.01
N ILE A 222 -17.79 30.82 19.50
CA ILE A 222 -18.69 29.78 19.00
C ILE A 222 -19.78 29.52 20.02
N THR A 223 -20.97 29.19 19.53
CA THR A 223 -22.05 28.68 20.37
C THR A 223 -21.95 27.15 20.37
N VAL A 224 -21.72 26.57 21.53
CA VAL A 224 -21.72 25.12 21.72
C VAL A 224 -23.16 24.58 21.81
N ALA A 225 -23.35 23.28 21.61
CA ALA A 225 -24.67 22.66 21.43
C ALA A 225 -25.64 22.85 22.62
N ASN A 226 -25.14 23.20 23.80
CA ASN A 226 -25.95 23.53 24.98
C ASN A 226 -26.41 25.01 25.01
N GLY A 227 -26.11 25.79 23.97
CA GLY A 227 -26.45 27.22 23.86
C GLY A 227 -25.46 28.17 24.55
N GLU A 228 -24.41 27.65 25.19
CA GLU A 228 -23.37 28.49 25.81
C GLU A 228 -22.41 29.03 24.75
N GLN A 229 -21.87 30.22 24.98
CA GLN A 229 -20.84 30.80 24.12
C GLN A 229 -19.46 30.50 24.70
N ALA A 230 -18.59 29.90 23.88
CA ALA A 230 -17.19 29.66 24.19
C ALA A 230 -16.31 30.55 23.33
N GLN A 231 -15.35 31.23 23.95
CA GLN A 231 -14.30 31.93 23.22
C GLN A 231 -13.30 30.92 22.68
N ILE A 232 -13.08 30.96 21.37
CA ILE A 232 -11.96 30.29 20.73
C ILE A 232 -10.80 31.27 20.69
N LEU A 233 -9.76 30.94 21.45
CA LEU A 233 -8.44 31.53 21.26
C LEU A 233 -7.69 30.64 20.28
N GLY A 234 -7.51 31.11 19.04
CA GLY A 234 -6.58 30.49 18.11
C GLY A 234 -5.15 30.69 18.61
N LYS A 235 -4.64 29.74 19.40
CA LYS A 235 -3.27 29.80 19.94
C LYS A 235 -2.23 29.37 18.92
#